data_AF-A0A1M2VTE2-F1
#
_entry.id   AF-A0A1M2VTE2-F1
#
_cell.length_a   1.000
_cell.length_b   1.000
_cell.length_c   1.000
_cell.angle_alpha   90.00
_cell.angle_beta   90.00
_cell.angle_gamma   90.00
#
_symmetry.space_group_name_H-M   'P 1'
#
loop_
_entity.id
_entity.type
_entity.pdbx_description
1 polymer ?
#
loop_
_entity_poly.entity_id
_entity_poly.type
_entity_poly.pdbx_seq_one_letter_code
_entity_poly.pdbx_strand_id
1 'polypeptide(L)'
;MARMPGDDGYYSNALHHIQAKQSVVIPNHRPPSPTRNLQDRQAPGVPAPAAHIPPDDDFYVRDAHTGRDRPNVEYLRQHFFREGRLSHEQAMFILDQTTDLMSREPNMLQVPGPVIGQYSA
;
A
#
# COMPACT_ATOMS: atom_id res chain seq x y z
N MET A 1 32.10 -66.27 -1.25
CA MET A 1 31.29 -65.06 -0.99
C MET A 1 32.25 -63.94 -0.60
N ALA A 2 32.42 -62.94 -1.47
CA ALA A 2 33.41 -61.88 -1.29
C ALA A 2 32.94 -60.87 -0.23
N ARG A 3 33.79 -60.61 0.76
CA ARG A 3 33.62 -59.58 1.80
C ARG A 3 33.95 -58.24 1.14
N MET A 4 32.95 -57.36 1.00
CA MET A 4 33.17 -56.01 0.46
C MET A 4 34.15 -55.24 1.36
N PRO A 5 35.12 -54.50 0.80
CA PRO A 5 36.03 -53.67 1.59
C PRO A 5 35.23 -52.56 2.28
N GLY A 6 35.50 -52.41 3.58
CA GLY A 6 34.77 -51.54 4.51
C GLY A 6 34.78 -50.07 4.11
N ASP A 7 33.62 -49.47 4.33
CA ASP A 7 33.21 -48.09 4.06
C ASP A 7 33.83 -47.08 5.05
N ASP A 8 35.10 -47.25 5.42
CA ASP A 8 35.77 -46.50 6.50
C ASP A 8 36.15 -45.05 6.08
N GLY A 9 36.18 -44.80 4.76
CA GLY A 9 36.49 -43.48 4.19
C GLY A 9 35.35 -42.47 4.34
N TYR A 10 34.10 -42.94 4.38
CA TYR A 10 32.93 -42.07 4.49
C TYR A 10 32.84 -41.42 5.88
N TYR A 11 33.04 -42.22 6.93
CA TYR A 11 32.97 -41.76 8.32
C TYR A 11 34.14 -40.86 8.72
N SER A 12 35.34 -41.11 8.20
CA SER A 12 36.54 -40.32 8.49
C SER A 12 36.45 -38.90 7.91
N ASN A 13 36.00 -38.75 6.66
CA ASN A 13 35.74 -37.43 6.06
C ASN A 13 34.58 -36.70 6.76
N ALA A 14 33.51 -37.40 7.12
CA ALA A 14 32.37 -36.80 7.82
C ALA A 14 32.76 -36.23 9.20
N LEU A 15 33.53 -36.97 10.00
CA LEU A 15 34.06 -36.49 11.27
C LEU A 15 35.00 -35.29 11.10
N HIS A 16 35.85 -35.32 10.07
CA HIS A 16 36.75 -34.21 9.76
C HIS A 16 35.99 -32.93 9.39
N HIS A 17 34.89 -33.06 8.64
CA HIS A 17 34.02 -31.94 8.29
C HIS A 17 33.21 -31.40 9.47
N ILE A 18 32.84 -32.25 10.44
CA ILE A 18 32.17 -31.82 11.68
C ILE A 18 33.15 -31.06 12.58
N GLN A 19 34.39 -31.54 12.71
CA GLN A 19 35.43 -30.87 13.51
C GLN A 19 35.92 -29.57 12.85
N ALA A 20 36.04 -29.52 11.52
CA ALA A 20 36.44 -28.32 10.78
C ALA A 20 35.35 -27.24 10.78
N LYS A 21 34.08 -27.62 10.92
CA LYS A 21 32.99 -26.70 11.29
C LYS A 21 33.04 -26.42 12.79
N GLN A 22 34.21 -25.98 13.26
CA GLN A 22 34.33 -25.26 14.53
C GLN A 22 33.26 -24.16 14.53
N SER A 23 32.49 -24.14 15.62
CA SER A 23 31.33 -23.30 15.86
C SER A 23 31.42 -21.98 15.13
N VAL A 24 30.64 -21.82 14.07
CA VAL A 24 30.23 -20.47 13.68
C VAL A 24 29.67 -19.89 14.95
N VAL A 25 30.32 -18.86 15.49
CA VAL A 25 29.73 -18.04 16.53
C VAL A 25 28.47 -17.50 15.86
N ILE A 26 27.34 -18.15 16.13
CA ILE A 26 26.04 -17.59 15.76
C ILE A 26 26.06 -16.26 16.51
N PRO A 27 26.16 -15.11 15.82
CA PRO A 27 26.10 -13.83 16.50
C PRO A 27 24.84 -13.90 17.33
N ASN A 28 24.96 -13.78 18.66
CA ASN A 28 23.88 -14.04 19.62
C ASN A 28 22.56 -13.73 18.93
N HIS A 29 21.79 -14.76 18.54
CA HIS A 29 20.43 -14.51 18.11
C HIS A 29 19.84 -13.91 19.36
N ARG A 30 19.75 -12.57 19.41
CA ARG A 30 19.18 -11.87 20.54
C ARG A 30 17.84 -12.56 20.71
N PRO A 31 17.62 -13.33 21.79
CA PRO A 31 16.33 -13.96 21.98
C PRO A 31 15.33 -12.82 21.83
N PRO A 32 14.24 -12.99 21.06
CA PRO A 32 13.30 -11.90 20.87
C PRO A 32 13.00 -11.38 22.26
N SER A 33 13.36 -10.11 22.52
CA SER A 33 13.19 -9.54 23.84
C SER A 33 11.75 -9.84 24.21
N PRO A 34 11.46 -10.51 25.34
CA PRO A 34 10.08 -10.91 25.68
C PRO A 34 9.12 -9.72 25.80
N THR A 35 9.67 -8.50 25.76
CA THR A 35 9.00 -7.20 25.78
C THR A 35 8.50 -6.71 24.42
N ARG A 36 8.91 -7.29 23.28
CA ARG A 36 8.48 -6.77 21.96
C ARG A 36 7.13 -7.36 21.57
N ASN A 37 6.09 -6.53 21.58
CA ASN A 37 4.78 -6.91 21.11
C ASN A 37 4.82 -7.19 19.59
N LEU A 38 4.45 -8.41 19.19
CA LEU A 38 4.46 -8.84 17.79
C LEU A 38 3.28 -8.28 16.98
N GLN A 39 2.27 -7.73 17.65
CA GLN A 39 1.13 -7.07 16.99
C GLN A 39 1.46 -5.64 16.55
N ASP A 40 2.51 -5.04 17.12
CA ASP A 40 2.85 -3.64 16.85
C ASP A 40 3.58 -3.48 15.52
N ARG A 41 3.33 -2.34 14.87
CA ARG A 41 4.00 -1.97 13.60
C ARG A 41 5.50 -1.87 13.82
N GLN A 42 6.26 -2.58 12.99
CA GLN A 42 7.73 -2.57 13.03
C GLN A 42 8.33 -1.25 12.53
N ALA A 43 7.58 -0.49 11.72
CA ALA A 43 7.95 0.81 11.18
C ALA A 43 6.90 1.87 11.57
N PRO A 44 6.92 2.38 12.83
CA PRO A 44 5.91 3.31 13.32
C PRO A 44 5.96 4.69 12.64
N GLY A 45 7.12 5.10 12.10
CA GLY A 45 7.28 6.38 11.40
C GLY A 45 6.64 6.46 10.02
N VAL A 46 6.18 5.33 9.46
CA VAL A 46 5.44 5.33 8.19
C VAL A 46 3.97 5.59 8.50
N PRO A 47 3.32 6.61 7.90
CA PRO A 47 1.89 6.86 8.10
C PRO A 47 1.05 5.62 7.74
N ALA A 48 -0.04 5.38 8.47
CA ALA A 48 -0.99 4.35 8.10
C ALA A 48 -1.94 4.88 7.01
N PRO A 49 -2.33 4.06 6.04
CA PRO A 49 -3.32 4.46 5.04
C PRO A 49 -4.70 4.69 5.69
N ALA A 50 -5.56 5.46 5.01
CA ALA A 50 -6.96 5.61 5.39
C ALA A 50 -7.71 4.31 5.08
N ALA A 51 -7.92 3.49 6.11
CA ALA A 51 -8.48 2.15 5.96
C ALA A 51 -10.01 2.16 5.75
N HIS A 52 -10.70 3.24 6.12
CA HIS A 52 -12.15 3.32 6.01
C HIS A 52 -12.59 3.86 4.64
N ILE A 53 -13.79 3.46 4.24
CA ILE A 53 -14.48 4.07 3.12
C ILE A 53 -15.15 5.37 3.61
N PRO A 54 -15.08 6.49 2.86
CA PRO A 54 -15.74 7.72 3.23
C PRO A 54 -17.24 7.49 3.43
N PRO A 55 -17.83 7.99 4.52
CA PRO A 55 -19.29 8.04 4.62
C PRO A 55 -19.85 9.00 3.57
N ASP A 56 -21.09 8.78 3.18
CA ASP A 56 -21.74 9.58 2.14
C ASP A 56 -21.83 11.07 2.52
N ASP A 57 -22.00 11.39 3.80
CA ASP A 57 -22.01 12.78 4.30
C ASP A 57 -20.67 13.51 4.12
N ASP A 58 -19.55 12.78 4.11
CA ASP A 58 -18.23 13.35 3.83
C ASP A 58 -17.94 13.40 2.33
N PHE A 59 -18.51 12.46 1.57
CA PHE A 59 -18.29 12.32 0.14
C PHE A 59 -19.13 13.30 -0.69
N TYR A 60 -20.42 13.44 -0.40
CA TYR A 60 -21.34 14.29 -1.16
C TYR A 60 -21.45 15.68 -0.54
N VAL A 61 -21.32 16.72 -1.37
CA VAL A 61 -21.69 18.09 -1.01
C VAL A 61 -22.71 18.62 -2.00
N ARG A 62 -23.70 19.35 -1.49
CA ARG A 62 -24.72 19.98 -2.32
C ARG A 62 -24.15 21.24 -2.97
N ASP A 63 -24.19 21.33 -4.29
CA ASP A 63 -23.83 22.54 -5.01
C ASP A 63 -24.91 23.62 -4.82
N ALA A 64 -24.52 24.78 -4.29
CA ALA A 64 -25.45 25.87 -4.00
C ALA A 64 -26.07 26.50 -5.27
N HIS A 65 -25.39 26.42 -6.41
CA HIS A 65 -25.83 27.05 -7.66
C HIS A 65 -26.70 26.10 -8.48
N THR A 66 -26.31 24.83 -8.58
CA THR A 66 -27.01 23.85 -9.42
C THR A 66 -28.01 22.99 -8.63
N GLY A 67 -27.91 22.96 -7.30
CA GLY A 67 -28.74 22.13 -6.43
C GLY A 67 -28.46 20.63 -6.56
N ARG A 68 -27.39 20.23 -7.27
CA ARG A 68 -26.99 18.84 -7.49
C ARG A 68 -25.93 18.42 -6.49
N ASP A 69 -25.89 17.12 -6.19
CA ASP A 69 -24.80 16.56 -5.39
C ASP A 69 -23.53 16.49 -6.24
N ARG A 70 -22.40 16.82 -5.62
CA ARG A 70 -21.07 16.79 -6.23
C ARG A 70 -20.06 16.23 -5.23
N PRO A 71 -18.96 15.62 -5.68
CA PRO A 71 -17.98 15.06 -4.78
C PRO A 71 -17.23 16.15 -4.01
N ASN A 72 -17.00 15.94 -2.72
CA ASN A 72 -16.26 16.86 -1.85
C ASN A 72 -14.75 16.80 -2.15
N VAL A 73 -14.27 17.70 -3.01
CA VAL A 73 -12.88 17.71 -3.48
C VAL A 73 -11.86 17.91 -2.34
N GLU A 74 -12.20 18.70 -1.32
CA GLU A 74 -11.28 18.97 -0.21
C GLU A 74 -11.05 17.73 0.65
N TYR A 75 -12.13 17.02 0.97
CA TYR A 75 -12.08 15.75 1.70
C TYR A 75 -11.37 14.69 0.86
N LEU A 76 -11.77 14.52 -0.40
CA LEU A 76 -11.21 13.50 -1.30
C LEU A 76 -9.73 13.69 -1.55
N ARG A 77 -9.25 14.93 -1.67
CA ARG A 77 -7.81 15.23 -1.79
C ARG A 77 -7.02 14.65 -0.61
N GLN A 78 -7.48 14.88 0.62
CA GLN A 78 -6.82 14.37 1.82
C GLN A 78 -6.95 12.86 1.94
N HIS A 79 -8.12 12.31 1.60
CA HIS A 79 -8.38 10.88 1.63
C HIS A 79 -7.47 10.11 0.68
N PHE A 80 -7.38 10.56 -0.58
CA PHE A 80 -6.49 9.96 -1.58
C PHE A 80 -5.02 10.18 -1.26
N PHE A 81 -4.63 11.33 -0.68
CA PHE A 81 -3.27 11.55 -0.21
C PHE A 81 -2.85 10.52 0.85
N ARG A 82 -3.82 10.01 1.63
CA ARG A 82 -3.62 8.93 2.61
C ARG A 82 -3.94 7.54 2.04
N GLU A 83 -3.91 7.38 0.72
CA GLU A 83 -4.17 6.12 0.01
C GLU A 83 -5.56 5.51 0.31
N GLY A 84 -6.50 6.35 0.72
CA GLY A 84 -7.87 5.96 0.99
C GLY A 84 -8.61 5.52 -0.27
N ARG A 85 -9.56 4.59 -0.11
CA ARG A 85 -10.39 4.07 -1.20
C ARG A 85 -11.83 4.53 -1.05
N LEU A 86 -12.55 4.54 -2.16
CA LEU A 86 -13.98 4.82 -2.20
C LEU A 86 -14.79 3.53 -2.24
N SER A 87 -16.08 3.64 -1.94
CA SER A 87 -17.03 2.58 -2.29
C SER A 87 -17.12 2.46 -3.81
N HIS A 88 -17.58 1.30 -4.29
CA HIS A 88 -17.82 1.11 -5.73
C HIS A 88 -18.82 2.15 -6.26
N GLU A 89 -19.90 2.40 -5.53
CA GLU A 89 -20.96 3.34 -5.93
C GLU A 89 -20.45 4.79 -6.00
N GLN A 90 -19.65 5.22 -5.01
CA GLN A 90 -19.02 6.55 -5.00
C GLN A 90 -18.04 6.71 -6.17
N ALA A 91 -17.27 5.67 -6.49
CA ALA A 91 -16.37 5.69 -7.64
C ALA A 91 -17.15 5.76 -8.96
N MET A 92 -18.19 4.93 -9.12
CA MET A 92 -19.06 4.95 -10.29
C MET A 92 -19.75 6.30 -10.45
N PHE A 93 -20.23 6.91 -9.37
CA PHE A 93 -20.81 8.25 -9.39
C PHE A 93 -19.86 9.29 -10.03
N ILE A 94 -18.59 9.30 -9.64
CA ILE A 94 -17.60 10.22 -10.24
C ILE A 94 -17.45 9.92 -11.74
N LEU A 95 -17.30 8.66 -12.10
CA LEU A 95 -17.07 8.25 -13.50
C LEU A 95 -18.27 8.56 -14.39
N ASP A 96 -19.48 8.27 -13.94
CA ASP A 96 -20.72 8.51 -14.69
C ASP A 96 -20.96 10.01 -14.87
N GLN A 97 -20.83 10.81 -13.81
CA GLN A 97 -20.97 12.27 -13.91
C GLN A 97 -19.90 12.89 -14.81
N THR A 98 -18.66 12.40 -14.74
CA THR A 98 -17.57 12.86 -15.61
C THR A 98 -17.82 12.48 -17.07
N THR A 99 -18.29 11.26 -17.32
CA THR A 99 -18.63 10.78 -18.67
C THR A 99 -19.78 11.59 -19.27
N ASP A 100 -20.82 11.87 -18.49
CA ASP A 100 -21.95 12.71 -18.90
C ASP A 100 -21.51 14.15 -19.23
N LEU A 101 -20.55 14.69 -18.49
CA LEU A 101 -20.00 16.03 -18.74
C LEU A 101 -19.15 16.02 -20.02
N MET A 102 -18.15 15.13 -20.10
CA MET A 102 -17.19 15.08 -21.20
C MET A 102 -17.85 14.70 -22.54
N SER A 103 -18.88 13.86 -22.52
CA SER A 103 -19.62 13.46 -23.73
C SER A 103 -20.37 14.61 -24.41
N ARG A 104 -20.60 15.71 -23.69
CA ARG A 104 -21.26 16.92 -24.22
C ARG A 104 -20.27 17.94 -24.77
N GLU A 105 -18.98 17.75 -24.54
CA GLU A 105 -17.94 18.66 -25.02
C GLU A 105 -17.60 18.37 -26.50
N PRO A 106 -17.28 19.40 -27.30
CA PRO A 106 -16.84 19.20 -28.68
C PRO A 106 -15.42 18.63 -28.72
N ASN A 107 -15.09 17.88 -29.77
CA ASN A 107 -13.73 17.35 -30.00
C ASN A 107 -12.63 18.44 -30.00
N MET A 108 -12.98 19.68 -30.37
CA MET A 108 -12.06 20.82 -30.33
C MET A 108 -12.55 21.85 -29.30
N LEU A 109 -11.91 21.84 -28.13
CA LEU A 109 -12.18 22.79 -27.05
C LEU A 109 -11.62 24.18 -27.40
N GLN A 110 -12.42 25.21 -27.14
CA GLN A 110 -11.98 26.60 -27.21
C GLN A 110 -11.85 27.15 -25.79
N VAL A 111 -10.61 27.23 -25.31
CA VAL A 111 -10.31 27.72 -23.96
C VAL A 111 -9.62 29.09 -24.07
N PRO A 112 -10.30 30.20 -23.73
CA PRO A 112 -9.65 31.51 -23.69
C PRO A 112 -8.61 31.53 -22.56
N GLY A 113 -7.50 32.25 -22.75
CA GLY A 113 -6.49 32.41 -21.70
C GLY A 113 -7.01 33.26 -20.52
N PRO A 114 -6.40 33.22 -19.32
CA PRO A 114 -5.37 32.29 -18.81
C PRO A 114 -5.96 30.94 -18.36
N VAL A 115 -5.20 29.84 -18.54
CA VAL A 115 -5.73 28.46 -18.45
C VAL A 115 -5.35 27.71 -17.16
N ILE A 116 -4.56 28.32 -16.28
CA ILE A 116 -4.17 27.75 -14.98
C ILE A 116 -4.78 28.61 -13.88
N GLY A 117 -5.63 28.00 -13.05
CA GLY A 117 -6.41 28.70 -12.02
C GLY A 117 -5.54 29.50 -11.05
N GLN A 118 -5.95 30.74 -10.77
CA GLN A 118 -5.40 31.52 -9.67
C GLN A 118 -5.93 30.94 -8.35
N TYR A 119 -5.08 30.26 -7.59
CA TYR A 119 -5.38 29.88 -6.22
C TYR A 119 -5.20 31.12 -5.33
N SER A 120 -6.26 31.54 -4.63
CA SER A 120 -6.10 32.37 -3.42
C SER A 120 -5.75 31.44 -2.28
N ALA A 121 -4.65 31.73 -1.59
CA ALA A 121 -4.16 30.99 -0.42
C ALA A 121 -5.02 31.24 0.82
#